data_AF-A0A971B258-F1
#
_entry.id   AF-A0A971B258-F1
#
_cell.length_a   1.000
_cell.length_b   1.000
_cell.length_c   1.000
_cell.angle_alpha   90.00
_cell.angle_beta   90.00
_cell.angle_gamma   90.00
#
_symmetry.space_group_name_H-M   'P 1'
#
loop_
_entity.id
_entity.type
_entity.pdbx_description
1 polymer ?
#
loop_
_entity_poly.entity_id
_entity_poly.type
_entity_poly.pdbx_seq_one_letter_code
_entity_poly.pdbx_strand_id
1 'polypeptide(L)'
;MSQNLASIGIWRIVLVAFGLTISSEWAVGSEEPPALNPFAPVQTERDDAVPGYIEMSDGQVLVGNIYMTRDKRLKVYDESTKRQREIPLRAVKQIECKVLKEWMEKEWRFKELALDEKYYTGREYPSRECEYTITLQDDRQITGPLAELFYIQPYTQKPDEARAYRPEVKPEKYLVHKRQKGEPGTTLEALVYVKSIKLGEEALEEGKKKAKTYRPSRTSQTESEK
;
A
#
# COMPACT_ATOMS: atom_id res chain seq x y z
N MET A 1 1.24 -70.01 -25.59
CA MET A 1 0.92 -71.40 -25.21
C MET A 1 0.73 -71.40 -23.70
N SER A 2 -0.45 -71.32 -23.09
CA SER A 2 -1.71 -72.09 -23.27
C SER A 2 -1.38 -73.59 -23.35
N GLN A 3 -1.69 -74.48 -22.40
CA GLN A 3 -2.80 -74.52 -21.46
C GLN A 3 -2.57 -75.43 -20.23
N ASN A 4 -3.30 -75.10 -19.16
CA ASN A 4 -4.11 -75.91 -18.23
C ASN A 4 -3.60 -77.24 -17.67
N LEU A 5 -3.70 -77.40 -16.34
CA LEU A 5 -4.73 -78.25 -15.73
C LEU A 5 -4.84 -78.02 -14.20
N ALA A 6 -6.09 -77.99 -13.74
CA ALA A 6 -6.52 -77.67 -12.39
C ALA A 6 -6.41 -78.85 -11.41
N SER A 7 -6.25 -78.58 -10.10
CA SER A 7 -6.81 -79.41 -9.04
C SER A 7 -6.92 -78.68 -7.69
N ILE A 8 -8.16 -78.27 -7.40
CA ILE A 8 -8.92 -78.47 -6.15
C ILE A 8 -8.14 -78.38 -4.83
N GLY A 9 -8.33 -77.26 -4.13
CA GLY A 9 -7.99 -77.06 -2.72
C GLY A 9 -9.10 -76.32 -1.98
N ILE A 10 -9.78 -77.04 -1.10
CA ILE A 10 -10.97 -76.67 -0.32
C ILE A 10 -10.75 -75.39 0.49
N TRP A 11 -11.56 -74.35 0.22
CA TRP A 11 -11.64 -73.12 1.02
C TRP A 11 -12.35 -73.40 2.35
N ARG A 12 -11.62 -73.29 3.46
CA ARG A 12 -12.22 -73.06 4.78
C ARG A 12 -12.56 -71.58 4.90
N ILE A 13 -13.85 -71.28 4.83
CA ILE A 13 -14.42 -70.00 5.22
C ILE A 13 -14.24 -69.88 6.74
N VAL A 14 -13.29 -69.04 7.16
CA VAL A 14 -13.25 -68.51 8.53
C VAL A 14 -13.89 -67.12 8.46
N LEU A 15 -15.10 -67.06 9.01
CA LEU A 15 -15.87 -65.86 9.25
C LEU A 15 -15.16 -65.08 10.38
N VAL A 16 -14.30 -64.12 10.02
CA VAL A 16 -13.77 -63.16 10.99
C VAL A 16 -14.68 -61.93 10.96
N ALA A 17 -15.31 -61.72 12.11
CA ALA A 17 -16.31 -60.70 12.35
C ALA A 17 -15.82 -59.30 11.99
N PHE A 18 -16.71 -58.58 11.33
CA PHE A 18 -16.70 -57.16 11.06
C PHE A 18 -16.66 -56.39 12.39
N GLY A 19 -15.47 -56.11 12.90
CA GLY A 19 -15.25 -55.17 13.99
C GLY A 19 -15.06 -53.78 13.40
N LEU A 20 -16.16 -53.14 13.01
CA LEU A 20 -16.18 -51.72 12.64
C LEU A 20 -16.05 -50.90 13.92
N THR A 21 -14.84 -50.78 14.47
CA THR A 21 -14.54 -49.78 15.50
C THR A 21 -14.45 -48.43 14.80
N ILE A 22 -15.59 -47.74 14.74
CA ILE A 22 -15.66 -46.31 14.48
C ILE A 22 -15.01 -45.64 15.70
N SER A 23 -13.69 -45.47 15.66
CA SER A 23 -13.01 -44.55 16.56
C SER A 23 -13.49 -43.15 16.16
N SER A 24 -14.43 -42.65 16.95
CA SER A 24 -14.87 -41.26 16.97
C SER A 24 -13.70 -40.43 17.47
N GLU A 25 -12.80 -40.09 16.56
CA GLU A 25 -11.76 -39.10 16.84
C GLU A 25 -12.40 -37.72 16.86
N TRP A 26 -12.79 -37.34 18.07
CA TRP A 26 -12.68 -36.01 18.64
C TRP A 26 -13.10 -34.87 17.72
N ALA A 27 -14.36 -34.49 17.87
CA ALA A 27 -14.78 -33.11 17.68
C ALA A 27 -13.76 -32.18 18.35
N VAL A 28 -12.94 -31.52 17.53
CA VAL A 28 -12.19 -30.35 17.96
C VAL A 28 -13.25 -29.34 18.38
N GLY A 29 -13.39 -29.17 19.69
CA GLY A 29 -14.26 -28.12 20.24
C GLY A 29 -13.86 -26.82 19.57
N SER A 30 -14.77 -26.27 18.77
CA SER A 30 -14.66 -24.90 18.32
C SER A 30 -14.77 -24.04 19.56
N GLU A 31 -13.64 -23.67 20.16
CA GLU A 31 -13.58 -22.58 21.14
C GLU A 31 -14.37 -21.42 20.53
N GLU A 32 -15.44 -21.01 21.20
CA GLU A 32 -16.18 -19.82 20.81
C GLU A 32 -15.17 -18.68 20.69
N PRO A 33 -15.15 -17.93 19.57
CA PRO A 33 -14.20 -16.85 19.41
C PRO A 33 -14.33 -15.92 20.63
N PRO A 34 -13.21 -15.51 21.24
CA PRO A 34 -13.22 -14.77 22.49
C PRO A 34 -14.17 -13.57 22.35
N ALA A 35 -15.08 -13.43 23.32
CA ALA A 35 -16.13 -12.41 23.28
C ALA A 35 -15.51 -11.03 23.04
N LEU A 36 -15.84 -10.42 21.89
CA LEU A 36 -15.34 -9.10 21.51
C LEU A 36 -15.92 -8.07 22.49
N ASN A 37 -15.08 -7.49 23.35
CA ASN A 37 -15.50 -6.47 24.29
C ASN A 37 -15.70 -5.12 23.56
N PRO A 38 -16.94 -4.61 23.41
CA PRO A 38 -17.19 -3.36 22.71
C PRO A 38 -16.72 -2.11 23.47
N PHE A 39 -16.33 -2.25 24.75
CA PHE A 39 -15.80 -1.19 25.59
C PHE A 39 -14.29 -1.31 25.83
N ALA A 40 -13.62 -2.26 25.17
CA ALA A 40 -12.16 -2.33 25.20
C ALA A 40 -11.57 -1.06 24.57
N PRO A 41 -10.33 -0.67 24.96
CA PRO A 41 -9.62 0.41 24.29
C PRO A 41 -9.58 0.14 22.78
N VAL A 42 -9.93 1.15 21.97
CA VAL A 42 -9.92 1.04 20.51
C VAL A 42 -8.49 0.72 20.07
N GLN A 43 -8.31 -0.40 19.38
CA GLN A 43 -7.01 -0.71 18.77
C GLN A 43 -6.76 0.30 17.64
N THR A 44 -5.78 1.18 17.86
CA THR A 44 -5.34 2.17 16.86
C THR A 44 -4.41 1.55 15.81
N GLU A 45 -3.85 0.36 16.11
CA GLU A 45 -3.00 -0.39 15.20
C GLU A 45 -3.88 -1.14 14.21
N ARG A 46 -3.58 -1.01 12.92
CA ARG A 46 -4.39 -1.55 11.84
C ARG A 46 -3.65 -2.70 11.17
N ASP A 47 -4.31 -3.85 11.02
CA ASP A 47 -3.67 -5.11 10.59
C ASP A 47 -3.11 -5.09 9.16
N ASP A 48 -3.70 -4.27 8.28
CA ASP A 48 -3.26 -4.11 6.88
C ASP A 48 -2.23 -2.97 6.71
N ALA A 49 -1.81 -2.33 7.80
CA ALA A 49 -0.75 -1.34 7.77
C ALA A 49 0.62 -2.01 7.74
N VAL A 50 1.47 -1.50 6.85
CA VAL A 50 2.81 -2.03 6.62
C VAL A 50 3.83 -1.02 7.14
N PRO A 51 4.80 -1.41 7.97
CA PRO A 51 5.84 -0.52 8.44
C PRO A 51 6.67 -0.01 7.26
N GLY A 52 7.13 1.23 7.30
CA GLY A 52 7.95 1.79 6.24
C GLY A 52 8.20 3.29 6.36
N TYR A 53 8.54 3.91 5.23
CA TYR A 53 8.68 5.35 5.15
C TYR A 53 8.28 5.91 3.78
N ILE A 54 7.92 7.20 3.77
CA ILE A 54 7.65 8.01 2.58
C ILE A 54 8.75 9.06 2.47
N GLU A 55 9.37 9.16 1.30
CA GLU A 55 10.32 10.22 0.94
C GLU A 55 9.63 11.21 0.01
N MET A 56 9.63 12.46 0.42
CA MET A 56 9.10 13.58 -0.34
C MET A 56 10.19 14.20 -1.22
N SER A 57 9.80 14.93 -2.27
CA SER A 57 10.74 15.54 -3.21
C SER A 57 11.59 16.66 -2.61
N ASP A 58 11.14 17.28 -1.53
CA ASP A 58 11.87 18.27 -0.72
C ASP A 58 12.89 17.63 0.25
N GLY A 59 12.99 16.30 0.24
CA GLY A 59 13.86 15.51 1.10
C GLY A 59 13.26 15.15 2.45
N GLN A 60 12.03 15.58 2.77
CA GLN A 60 11.37 15.18 4.01
C GLN A 60 11.14 13.66 4.02
N VAL A 61 11.45 13.02 5.14
CA VAL A 61 11.28 11.58 5.34
C VAL A 61 10.29 11.34 6.47
N LEU A 62 9.18 10.70 6.14
CA LEU A 62 8.08 10.41 7.05
C LEU A 62 8.10 8.93 7.37
N VAL A 63 8.22 8.59 8.65
CA VAL A 63 8.45 7.21 9.11
C VAL A 63 7.25 6.74 9.91
N GLY A 64 6.70 5.57 9.57
CA GLY A 64 5.40 5.18 10.10
C GLY A 64 4.88 3.86 9.58
N ASN A 65 3.66 3.55 10.01
CA ASN A 65 2.84 2.49 9.43
C ASN A 65 2.06 3.07 8.25
N ILE A 66 2.27 2.50 7.06
CA ILE A 66 1.70 2.97 5.80
C ILE A 66 0.55 2.06 5.40
N TYR A 67 -0.59 2.66 5.05
CA TYR A 67 -1.76 1.92 4.60
C TYR A 67 -2.58 2.71 3.59
N MET A 68 -3.56 2.04 3.00
CA MET A 68 -4.52 2.63 2.07
C MET A 68 -5.94 2.57 2.65
N THR A 69 -6.93 3.02 1.89
CA THR A 69 -8.33 2.71 2.20
C THR A 69 -8.51 1.20 2.39
N ARG A 70 -9.36 0.81 3.35
CA ARG A 70 -9.55 -0.60 3.73
C ARG A 70 -9.97 -1.46 2.55
N ASP A 71 -9.37 -2.65 2.47
CA ASP A 71 -9.53 -3.64 1.40
C ASP A 71 -9.18 -3.16 -0.01
N LYS A 72 -8.62 -1.95 -0.13
CA LYS A 72 -8.21 -1.40 -1.42
C LYS A 72 -6.86 -1.97 -1.84
N ARG A 73 -6.80 -2.39 -3.11
CA ARG A 73 -5.57 -2.85 -3.76
C ARG A 73 -5.04 -1.75 -4.68
N LEU A 74 -3.72 -1.71 -4.83
CA LEU A 74 -3.06 -0.82 -5.78
C LEU A 74 -3.44 -1.22 -7.21
N LYS A 75 -4.11 -0.31 -7.90
CA LYS A 75 -4.51 -0.46 -9.30
C LYS A 75 -3.48 0.21 -10.19
N VAL A 76 -2.71 -0.58 -10.91
CA VAL A 76 -1.62 -0.09 -11.76
C VAL A 76 -1.83 -0.63 -13.15
N TYR A 77 -1.73 0.24 -14.14
CA TYR A 77 -1.70 -0.19 -15.53
C TYR A 77 -0.26 -0.58 -15.89
N ASP A 78 -0.01 -1.87 -16.08
CA ASP A 78 1.29 -2.40 -16.46
C ASP A 78 1.50 -2.17 -17.95
N GLU A 79 2.46 -1.31 -18.31
CA GLU A 79 2.73 -0.97 -19.71
C GLU A 79 3.29 -2.17 -20.50
N SER A 80 4.06 -3.04 -19.85
CA SER A 80 4.68 -4.21 -20.49
C SER A 80 3.66 -5.23 -20.96
N THR A 81 2.67 -5.51 -20.10
CA THR A 81 1.65 -6.52 -20.34
C THR A 81 0.37 -5.89 -20.93
N LYS A 82 0.27 -4.56 -20.95
CA LYS A 82 -0.91 -3.77 -21.35
C LYS A 82 -2.16 -4.20 -20.60
N ARG A 83 -2.02 -4.48 -19.30
CA ARG A 83 -3.10 -4.97 -18.44
C ARG A 83 -3.13 -4.21 -17.12
N GLN A 84 -4.32 -4.02 -16.59
CA GLN A 84 -4.49 -3.52 -15.25
C GLN A 84 -4.19 -4.63 -14.23
N ARG A 85 -3.37 -4.32 -13.23
CA ARG A 85 -2.99 -5.23 -12.14
C ARG A 85 -3.47 -4.69 -10.81
N GLU A 86 -3.88 -5.60 -9.95
CA GLU A 86 -4.34 -5.29 -8.60
C GLU A 86 -3.43 -5.92 -7.54
N ILE A 87 -2.60 -5.09 -6.92
CA ILE A 87 -1.53 -5.52 -6.03
C ILE A 87 -1.90 -5.15 -4.59
N PRO A 88 -1.90 -6.10 -3.63
CA PRO A 88 -2.12 -5.75 -2.23
C PRO A 88 -0.87 -5.05 -1.68
N LEU A 89 -1.04 -4.09 -0.77
CA LEU A 89 0.07 -3.27 -0.26
C LEU A 89 1.19 -4.11 0.36
N ARG A 90 0.85 -5.18 1.08
CA ARG A 90 1.80 -6.15 1.68
C ARG A 90 2.74 -6.83 0.67
N ALA A 91 2.38 -6.89 -0.61
CA ALA A 91 3.20 -7.49 -1.65
C ALA A 91 4.18 -6.48 -2.29
N VAL A 92 4.05 -5.20 -1.96
CA VAL A 92 4.91 -4.14 -2.47
C VAL A 92 6.10 -3.97 -1.52
N LYS A 93 7.28 -3.82 -2.10
CA LYS A 93 8.54 -3.52 -1.42
C LYS A 93 8.90 -2.04 -1.55
N GLN A 94 8.76 -1.50 -2.76
CA GLN A 94 9.08 -0.11 -3.06
C GLN A 94 8.19 0.43 -4.18
N ILE A 95 7.84 1.71 -4.09
CA ILE A 95 7.21 2.51 -5.14
C ILE A 95 8.11 3.71 -5.39
N GLU A 96 8.58 3.89 -6.61
CA GLU A 96 9.45 4.98 -7.00
C GLU A 96 8.79 5.85 -8.05
N CYS A 97 8.82 7.17 -7.85
CA CYS A 97 8.27 8.15 -8.77
C CYS A 97 9.32 8.59 -9.78
N LYS A 98 9.04 8.33 -11.06
CA LYS A 98 9.80 8.85 -12.20
C LYS A 98 9.02 9.99 -12.83
N VAL A 99 9.60 11.19 -12.79
CA VAL A 99 9.01 12.35 -13.45
C VAL A 99 9.25 12.26 -14.95
N LEU A 100 8.18 12.22 -15.74
CA LEU A 100 8.26 12.15 -17.20
C LEU A 100 8.39 13.53 -17.82
N LYS A 101 7.58 14.48 -17.35
CA LYS A 101 7.49 15.82 -17.92
C LYS A 101 7.06 16.83 -16.88
N GLU A 102 7.68 18.00 -16.92
CA GLU A 102 7.34 19.17 -16.12
C GLU A 102 7.18 20.38 -17.04
N TRP A 103 6.14 21.17 -16.85
CA TRP A 103 5.92 22.37 -17.63
C TRP A 103 5.02 23.37 -16.91
N MET A 104 5.13 24.63 -17.29
CA MET A 104 4.18 25.67 -16.92
C MET A 104 3.03 25.67 -17.94
N GLU A 105 1.80 25.43 -17.47
CA GLU A 105 0.61 25.40 -18.31
C GLU A 105 -0.17 26.70 -18.15
N LYS A 106 -0.57 27.30 -19.28
CA LYS A 106 -1.40 28.51 -19.30
C LYS A 106 -2.85 28.16 -18.97
N GLU A 107 -3.42 28.82 -17.98
CA GLU A 107 -4.82 28.65 -17.63
C GLU A 107 -5.70 29.24 -18.72
N TRP A 108 -6.59 28.40 -19.27
CA TRP A 108 -7.58 28.78 -20.26
C TRP A 108 -8.98 28.44 -19.77
N ARG A 109 -9.97 29.17 -20.30
CA ARG A 109 -11.40 28.94 -20.09
C ARG A 109 -12.12 29.03 -21.42
N PHE A 110 -13.29 28.41 -21.51
CA PHE A 110 -14.17 28.61 -22.65
C PHE A 110 -14.77 30.01 -22.57
N LYS A 111 -14.68 30.76 -23.67
CA LYS A 111 -15.17 32.14 -23.76
C LYS A 111 -16.67 32.20 -23.51
N GLU A 112 -17.41 31.26 -24.08
CA GLU A 112 -18.84 31.05 -23.86
C GLU A 112 -19.12 29.54 -23.76
N LEU A 113 -20.15 29.14 -23.01
CA LEU A 113 -20.44 27.71 -22.73
C LEU A 113 -20.69 26.85 -23.97
N ALA A 114 -21.13 27.46 -25.08
CA ALA A 114 -21.53 26.77 -26.31
C ALA A 114 -20.57 27.00 -27.49
N LEU A 115 -19.43 27.67 -27.26
CA LEU A 115 -18.52 28.09 -28.32
C LEU A 115 -17.10 27.59 -28.00
N ASP A 116 -16.48 26.85 -28.93
CA ASP A 116 -15.18 26.19 -28.76
C ASP A 116 -13.97 27.15 -28.78
N GLU A 117 -14.19 28.42 -28.47
CA GLU A 117 -13.15 29.44 -28.37
C GLU A 117 -12.54 29.43 -26.95
N LYS A 118 -11.26 29.07 -26.87
CA LYS A 118 -10.47 29.15 -25.64
C LYS A 118 -9.91 30.56 -25.47
N TYR A 119 -10.15 31.18 -24.32
CA TYR A 119 -9.45 32.40 -23.91
C TYR A 119 -8.50 32.10 -22.76
N TYR A 120 -7.27 32.63 -22.86
CA TYR A 120 -6.26 32.49 -21.82
C TYR A 120 -6.44 33.59 -20.77
N THR A 121 -6.36 33.21 -19.50
CA THR A 121 -6.56 34.11 -18.36
C THR A 121 -5.32 34.93 -18.01
N GLY A 122 -4.19 34.65 -18.65
CA GLY A 122 -2.88 35.23 -18.34
C GLY A 122 -2.17 34.61 -17.14
N ARG A 123 -2.81 33.68 -16.42
CA ARG A 123 -2.21 32.92 -15.32
C ARG A 123 -1.57 31.64 -15.82
N GLU A 124 -0.50 31.22 -15.15
CA GLU A 124 0.18 29.96 -15.40
C GLU A 124 0.23 29.15 -14.12
N TYR A 125 0.20 27.83 -14.25
CA TYR A 125 0.35 26.90 -13.14
C TYR A 125 1.35 25.79 -13.49
N PRO A 126 2.10 25.28 -12.51
CA PRO A 126 3.00 24.17 -12.74
C PRO A 126 2.19 22.88 -12.92
N SER A 127 2.59 22.07 -13.90
CA SER A 127 2.03 20.74 -14.14
C SER A 127 3.16 19.73 -14.29
N ARG A 128 2.94 18.54 -13.72
CA ARG A 128 3.87 17.41 -13.79
C ARG A 128 3.14 16.14 -14.17
N GLU A 129 3.77 15.34 -15.03
CA GLU A 129 3.38 13.96 -15.30
C GLU A 129 4.40 13.01 -14.69
N CYS A 130 3.89 12.03 -13.95
CA CYS A 130 4.67 11.03 -13.25
C CYS A 130 4.29 9.62 -13.71
N GLU A 131 5.31 8.79 -13.77
CA GLU A 131 5.22 7.35 -13.91
C GLU A 131 5.80 6.70 -12.66
N TYR A 132 5.29 5.53 -12.28
CA TYR A 132 5.72 4.86 -11.07
C TYR A 132 6.28 3.48 -11.41
N THR A 133 7.43 3.17 -10.81
CA THR A 133 8.01 1.83 -10.82
C THR A 133 7.74 1.19 -9.47
N ILE A 134 7.01 0.08 -9.48
CA ILE A 134 6.64 -0.68 -8.28
C ILE A 134 7.47 -1.94 -8.26
N THR A 135 8.31 -2.06 -7.25
CA THR A 135 9.06 -3.28 -6.94
C THR A 135 8.26 -4.09 -5.94
N LEU A 136 7.95 -5.33 -6.30
CA LEU A 136 7.29 -6.29 -5.42
C LEU A 136 8.30 -6.93 -4.46
N GLN A 137 7.80 -7.64 -3.44
CA GLN A 137 8.63 -8.39 -2.48
C GLN A 137 9.43 -9.52 -3.15
N ASP A 138 9.00 -9.99 -4.33
CA ASP A 138 9.72 -10.97 -5.16
C ASP A 138 10.65 -10.32 -6.20
N ASP A 139 10.98 -9.03 -6.01
CA ASP A 139 11.84 -8.20 -6.84
C ASP A 139 11.36 -7.98 -8.29
N ARG A 140 10.17 -8.47 -8.66
CA ARG A 140 9.55 -8.10 -9.95
C ARG A 140 9.19 -6.62 -9.96
N GLN A 141 9.40 -5.99 -11.10
CA GLN A 141 9.08 -4.60 -11.32
C GLN A 141 7.87 -4.45 -12.22
N ILE A 142 7.00 -3.51 -11.87
CA ILE A 142 5.83 -3.13 -12.66
C ILE A 142 5.90 -1.62 -12.84
N THR A 143 5.93 -1.18 -14.08
CA THR A 143 6.01 0.24 -14.43
C THR A 143 4.70 0.69 -15.05
N GLY A 144 4.22 1.85 -14.61
CA GLY A 144 3.12 2.53 -15.26
C GLY A 144 2.52 3.66 -14.42
N PRO A 145 1.42 4.26 -14.91
CA PRO A 145 0.75 5.33 -14.20
C PRO A 145 0.03 4.82 -12.94
N LEU A 146 0.23 5.52 -11.83
CA LEU A 146 -0.42 5.25 -10.55
C LEU A 146 -1.04 6.55 -10.02
N ALA A 147 -2.27 6.45 -9.52
CA ALA A 147 -2.94 7.54 -8.82
C ALA A 147 -3.65 6.95 -7.59
N GLU A 148 -3.10 7.19 -6.40
CA GLU A 148 -3.56 6.50 -5.20
C GLU A 148 -3.27 7.30 -3.93
N LEU A 149 -4.15 7.14 -2.93
CA LEU A 149 -4.03 7.82 -1.64
C LEU A 149 -3.38 6.88 -0.61
N PHE A 150 -2.27 7.32 -0.05
CA PHE A 150 -1.59 6.64 1.05
C PHE A 150 -1.79 7.41 2.35
N TYR A 151 -1.92 6.67 3.43
CA TYR A 151 -1.92 7.20 4.78
C TYR A 151 -0.66 6.72 5.48
N ILE A 152 -0.06 7.60 6.27
CA ILE A 152 1.02 7.23 7.18
C ILE A 152 0.60 7.58 8.60
N GLN A 153 0.68 6.59 9.47
CA GLN A 153 0.54 6.77 10.90
C GLN A 153 1.96 6.87 11.49
N PRO A 154 2.38 8.04 11.98
CA PRO A 154 3.71 8.24 12.53
C PRO A 154 3.96 7.29 13.69
N TYR A 155 5.16 6.72 13.77
CA TYR A 155 5.58 5.97 14.96
C TYR A 155 5.75 6.93 16.13
N THR A 156 4.74 6.99 17.00
CA THR A 156 4.93 7.51 18.36
C THR A 156 5.56 6.40 19.19
N GLN A 157 6.62 6.69 19.95
CA GLN A 157 7.22 5.71 20.86
C GLN A 157 6.10 5.07 21.69
N LYS A 158 6.00 3.73 21.65
CA LYS A 158 5.07 3.01 22.52
C LYS A 158 5.48 3.35 23.95
N PRO A 159 4.61 3.95 24.77
CA PRO A 159 4.93 4.12 26.18
C PRO A 159 5.11 2.74 26.80
N ASP A 160 6.14 2.57 27.64
CA ASP A 160 6.51 1.29 28.29
C ASP A 160 5.39 0.73 29.16
N GLU A 161 4.45 1.57 29.59
CA GLU A 161 3.34 1.18 30.45
C GLU A 161 2.13 0.74 29.64
N ALA A 162 1.66 -0.48 29.89
CA ALA A 162 0.48 -1.08 29.26
C ALA A 162 -0.85 -0.29 29.47
N ARG A 163 -0.85 0.75 30.32
CA ARG A 163 -2.01 1.61 30.63
C ARG A 163 -1.79 3.09 30.32
N ALA A 164 -0.65 3.47 29.74
CA ALA A 164 -0.39 4.86 29.42
C ALA A 164 -1.33 5.35 28.30
N TYR A 165 -1.85 6.57 28.48
CA TYR A 165 -2.65 7.26 27.47
C TYR A 165 -1.86 7.39 26.17
N ARG A 166 -2.37 6.79 25.08
CA ARG A 166 -1.84 6.98 23.73
C ARG A 166 -2.58 8.16 23.11
N PRO A 167 -1.92 9.31 22.85
CA PRO A 167 -2.55 10.36 22.08
C PRO A 167 -2.89 9.81 20.69
N GLU A 168 -4.13 9.97 20.25
CA GLU A 168 -4.53 9.62 18.89
C GLU A 168 -3.82 10.56 17.91
N VAL A 169 -2.71 10.08 17.34
CA VAL A 169 -2.04 10.80 16.26
C VAL A 169 -2.83 10.57 14.98
N LYS A 170 -3.39 11.65 14.45
CA LYS A 170 -4.13 11.60 13.19
C LYS A 170 -3.18 11.16 12.07
N PRO A 171 -3.57 10.16 11.27
CA PRO A 171 -2.81 9.75 10.10
C PRO A 171 -2.68 10.90 9.11
N GLU A 172 -1.49 11.07 8.56
CA GLU A 172 -1.23 12.02 7.49
C GLU A 172 -1.55 11.37 6.13
N LYS A 173 -2.05 12.17 5.19
CA LYS A 173 -2.50 11.70 3.87
C LYS A 173 -1.58 12.21 2.77
N TYR A 174 -1.18 11.31 1.88
CA TYR A 174 -0.27 11.59 0.77
C TYR A 174 -0.83 11.02 -0.51
N LEU A 175 -1.15 11.91 -1.45
CA LEU A 175 -1.68 11.54 -2.75
C LEU A 175 -0.54 11.35 -3.75
N VAL A 176 -0.48 10.16 -4.33
CA VAL A 176 0.37 9.85 -5.47
C VAL A 176 -0.39 10.23 -6.73
N HIS A 177 0.22 11.04 -7.58
CA HIS A 177 -0.43 11.66 -8.74
C HIS A 177 0.15 11.13 -10.04
N LYS A 178 -0.70 10.56 -10.92
CA LYS A 178 -0.32 10.36 -12.33
C LYS A 178 0.01 11.70 -13.01
N ARG A 179 -0.85 12.70 -12.77
CA ARG A 179 -0.64 14.09 -13.19
C ARG A 179 -0.95 14.99 -12.01
N GLN A 180 0.00 15.84 -11.66
CA GLN A 180 -0.12 16.80 -10.58
C GLN A 180 -0.23 18.19 -11.17
N LYS A 181 -1.30 18.89 -10.81
CA LYS A 181 -1.50 20.30 -11.13
C LYS A 181 -1.29 21.12 -9.87
N GLY A 182 -0.44 22.13 -9.94
CA GLY A 182 -0.27 23.11 -8.88
C GLY A 182 -1.23 24.28 -8.97
N GLU A 183 -1.14 25.16 -8.00
CA GLU A 183 -1.94 26.38 -7.94
C GLU A 183 -1.40 27.45 -8.92
N PRO A 184 -2.27 28.29 -9.51
CA PRO A 184 -1.83 29.41 -10.35
C PRO A 184 -0.86 30.34 -9.60
N GLY A 185 0.24 30.70 -10.27
CA GLY A 185 1.27 31.58 -9.70
C GLY A 185 2.34 30.88 -8.85
N THR A 186 2.25 29.56 -8.67
CA THR A 186 3.32 28.76 -8.03
C THR A 186 4.38 28.30 -9.04
N THR A 187 5.55 27.87 -8.56
CA THR A 187 6.64 27.34 -9.40
C THR A 187 6.67 25.82 -9.38
N LEU A 188 7.40 25.21 -10.32
CA LEU A 188 7.61 23.75 -10.35
C LEU A 188 8.30 23.22 -9.07
N GLU A 189 9.18 24.02 -8.45
CA GLU A 189 9.89 23.67 -7.22
C GLU A 189 8.96 23.61 -6.00
N ALA A 190 7.96 24.50 -5.96
CA ALA A 190 6.93 24.49 -4.91
C ALA A 190 5.99 23.28 -5.01
N LEU A 191 5.97 22.59 -6.16
CA LEU A 191 5.13 21.41 -6.37
C LEU A 191 5.79 20.17 -5.77
N VAL A 192 5.70 20.04 -4.44
CA VAL A 192 6.21 18.88 -3.69
C VAL A 192 5.39 17.63 -4.02
N TYR A 193 6.07 16.50 -4.17
CA TYR A 193 5.45 15.21 -4.50
C TYR A 193 6.09 14.06 -3.72
N VAL A 194 5.37 12.94 -3.67
CA VAL A 194 5.90 11.68 -3.11
C VAL A 194 6.91 11.11 -4.10
N LYS A 195 8.19 11.14 -3.70
CA LYS A 195 9.31 10.67 -4.52
C LYS A 195 9.48 9.16 -4.41
N SER A 196 9.41 8.62 -3.20
CA SER A 196 9.42 7.17 -3.01
C SER A 196 8.64 6.73 -1.77
N ILE A 197 8.13 5.50 -1.82
CA ILE A 197 7.50 4.82 -0.70
C ILE A 197 8.22 3.48 -0.56
N LYS A 198 8.81 3.21 0.61
CA LYS A 198 9.42 1.91 0.90
C LYS A 198 8.69 1.24 2.05
N LEU A 199 8.46 -0.05 1.90
CA LEU A 199 7.64 -0.86 2.79
C LEU A 199 8.43 -2.06 3.30
N GLY A 200 8.20 -2.44 4.55
CA GLY A 200 8.88 -3.49 5.27
C GLY A 200 9.64 -2.99 6.50
N GLU A 201 10.01 -3.91 7.39
CA GLU A 201 10.75 -3.60 8.62
C GLU A 201 12.15 -3.04 8.32
N GLU A 202 12.83 -3.56 7.29
CA GLU A 202 14.12 -3.05 6.85
C GLU A 202 14.01 -1.59 6.37
N ALA A 203 12.95 -1.28 5.62
CA ALA A 203 12.66 0.07 5.18
C ALA A 203 12.39 0.98 6.37
N LEU A 204 11.67 0.51 7.38
CA LEU A 204 11.40 1.28 8.59
C LEU A 204 12.70 1.72 9.28
N GLU A 205 13.66 0.82 9.45
CA GLU A 205 14.95 1.12 10.06
C GLU A 205 15.80 2.06 9.19
N GLU A 206 15.77 1.91 7.86
CA GLU A 206 16.36 2.88 6.92
C GLU A 206 15.75 4.27 7.09
N GLY A 207 14.41 4.34 7.13
CA GLY A 207 13.65 5.56 7.30
C GLY A 207 13.99 6.29 8.59
N LYS A 208 14.06 5.57 9.72
CA LYS A 208 14.48 6.13 11.03
C LYS A 208 15.88 6.74 10.96
N LYS A 209 16.81 6.13 10.24
CA LYS A 209 18.17 6.67 10.05
C LYS A 209 18.15 7.94 9.19
N LYS A 210 17.41 7.92 8.07
CA LYS A 210 17.28 9.09 7.17
C LYS A 210 16.59 10.28 7.85
N ALA A 211 15.51 10.03 8.58
CA ALA A 211 14.75 11.07 9.28
C ALA A 211 15.60 11.80 10.34
N LYS A 212 16.55 11.12 11.00
CA LYS A 212 17.50 11.74 11.94
C LYS A 212 18.50 12.67 11.25
N THR A 213 18.87 12.37 10.01
CA THR A 213 19.84 13.14 9.24
C THR A 213 19.19 14.32 8.52
N TYR A 214 17.88 14.27 8.28
CA TYR A 214 17.17 15.33 7.59
C TYR A 214 17.27 16.65 8.36
N ARG A 215 17.78 17.66 7.67
CA ARG A 215 17.76 19.06 8.14
C ARG A 215 16.87 19.82 7.17
N PRO A 216 15.78 20.44 7.64
CA PRO A 216 14.89 21.19 6.74
C PRO A 216 15.69 22.29 6.05
N SER A 217 15.51 22.41 4.73
CA SER A 217 16.04 23.54 4.00
C SER A 217 15.30 24.79 4.44
N ARG A 218 16.01 25.92 4.56
CA ARG A 218 15.47 27.18 5.12
C ARG A 218 14.24 27.72 4.36
N THR A 219 14.00 27.24 3.14
CA THR A 219 12.92 27.67 2.25
C THR A 219 11.54 27.12 2.68
N SER A 220 11.45 25.91 3.25
CA SER A 220 10.16 25.27 3.59
C SER A 220 9.52 25.78 4.89
N GLN A 221 10.26 26.51 5.74
CA GLN A 221 9.75 26.99 7.03
C GLN A 221 8.88 28.26 6.92
N THR A 222 8.85 28.93 5.78
CA THR A 222 8.14 30.22 5.63
C THR A 222 6.64 30.05 5.35
N GLU A 223 6.19 28.84 4.97
CA GLU A 223 4.78 28.59 4.59
C GLU A 223 3.93 27.96 5.70
N SER A 224 4.51 27.41 6.78
CA SER A 224 3.73 26.85 7.89
C SER A 224 3.22 27.88 8.91
N GLU A 225 3.53 29.16 8.71
CA GLU A 225 3.23 30.26 9.65
C GLU A 225 2.18 31.25 9.13
N LYS A 226 1.43 30.91 8.07
CA LYS A 226 0.32 31.74 7.54
C LYS A 226 -1.00 31.00 7.42
#